data_AF-A0A7S0QJT0-F1
#
_entry.id   AF-A0A7S0QJT0-F1
#
_cell.length_a   1.000
_cell.length_b   1.000
_cell.length_c   1.000
_cell.angle_alpha   90.00
_cell.angle_beta   90.00
_cell.angle_gamma   90.00
#
_symmetry.space_group_name_H-M   'P 1'
#
loop_
_entity.id
_entity.type
_entity.pdbx_description
1 polymer ?
#
loop_
_entity_poly.entity_id
_entity_poly.type
_entity_poly.pdbx_seq_one_letter_code
_entity_poly.pdbx_strand_id
1 'polypeptide(L)'
;LLLWSQLRDLDLNLVVSGIHTTIGINVLSWLKEQCLLLWSQLVGLFSSKSIMANKTSQEETVAREQAASKDDTEKESKANEEQSPSGNKPLAAKSGYYYAHNQVSAADRPLVGAQTIYNHSPLPQEEVKKLQRQNSENGESLWNKGGTWEEKDFSKWAEGRIKELVPAIAAPAGTFTFTEVKSVDDCHATIVHSRGKKKASVEVEKLKISWKAAEGEGKGTLEVRDLSSLNPNDVQLAIKTDKKSDQQAKIDADLKAIKAAMTGMVAALQEELMAK
;
A
#
# COMPACT_ATOMS: atom_id res chain seq x y z
N LEU A 1 -10.58 23.34 16.68
CA LEU A 1 -11.79 23.11 15.84
C LEU A 1 -12.85 24.21 16.03
N LEU A 2 -13.14 24.69 17.26
CA LEU A 2 -14.09 25.80 17.48
C LEU A 2 -13.60 27.19 17.00
N LEU A 3 -12.30 27.45 16.95
CA LEU A 3 -11.77 28.73 16.44
C LEU A 3 -11.87 28.89 14.91
N TRP A 4 -11.92 27.77 14.18
CA TRP A 4 -11.98 27.77 12.71
C TRP A 4 -13.40 28.00 12.17
N SER A 5 -14.42 27.83 13.03
CA SER A 5 -15.83 28.09 12.69
C SER A 5 -16.20 29.56 12.82
N GLN A 6 -15.50 30.35 13.64
CA GLN A 6 -15.80 31.78 13.80
C GLN A 6 -15.08 32.69 12.80
N LEU A 7 -14.05 32.19 12.13
CA LEU A 7 -13.32 32.94 11.09
C LEU A 7 -13.98 32.85 9.70
N ARG A 8 -14.99 32.00 9.53
CA ARG A 8 -15.68 31.81 8.24
C ARG A 8 -16.85 32.77 8.02
N ASP A 9 -17.31 33.44 9.07
CA ASP A 9 -18.50 34.33 9.04
C ASP A 9 -18.17 35.83 8.92
N LEU A 10 -16.90 36.21 8.71
CA LEU A 10 -16.46 37.62 8.68
C LEU A 10 -16.29 38.23 7.28
N ASP A 11 -16.58 37.50 6.20
CA ASP A 11 -16.50 38.02 4.84
C ASP A 11 -17.86 37.96 4.13
N LEU A 12 -18.67 39.02 4.30
CA LEU A 12 -19.67 39.47 3.32
C LEU A 12 -20.37 40.73 3.84
N ASN A 13 -19.76 41.89 3.54
CA ASN A 13 -20.41 43.12 3.08
C ASN A 13 -19.47 44.32 3.33
N LEU A 14 -18.61 44.62 2.35
CA LEU A 14 -18.06 45.96 2.24
C LEU A 14 -18.40 46.51 0.85
N VAL A 15 -19.51 47.24 0.82
CA VAL A 15 -19.97 48.06 -0.30
C VAL A 15 -18.91 49.13 -0.59
N VAL A 16 -18.64 49.27 -1.88
CA VAL A 16 -17.75 50.24 -2.51
C VAL A 16 -18.14 51.68 -2.12
N SER A 17 -17.28 52.37 -1.39
CA SER A 17 -17.07 53.81 -1.58
C SER A 17 -15.59 54.10 -1.43
N GLY A 18 -15.01 54.71 -2.46
CA GLY A 18 -13.58 54.92 -2.59
C GLY A 18 -12.98 55.77 -1.48
N ILE A 19 -11.65 55.68 -1.43
CA ILE A 19 -10.67 56.34 -0.54
C ILE A 19 -10.15 55.38 0.55
N HIS A 20 -8.83 55.12 0.50
CA HIS A 20 -7.98 54.29 1.37
C HIS A 20 -7.88 52.76 1.07
N THR A 21 -7.09 52.40 0.06
CA THR A 21 -6.68 51.00 -0.23
C THR A 21 -5.16 50.86 -0.27
N THR A 22 -4.46 51.31 0.77
CA THR A 22 -3.02 51.03 0.92
C THR A 22 -2.64 50.59 2.34
N ILE A 23 -3.49 50.82 3.34
CA ILE A 23 -3.20 50.50 4.74
C ILE A 23 -3.68 49.08 5.13
N GLY A 24 -4.74 48.55 4.49
CA GLY A 24 -5.29 47.22 4.84
C GLY A 24 -4.45 46.03 4.41
N ILE A 25 -3.67 46.14 3.33
CA ILE A 25 -2.89 45.02 2.77
C ILE A 25 -1.69 44.67 3.65
N ASN A 26 -1.04 45.69 4.24
CA ASN A 26 0.12 45.48 5.14
C ASN A 26 -0.28 44.81 6.46
N VAL A 27 -1.47 45.09 6.99
CA VAL A 27 -1.95 44.49 8.25
C VAL A 27 -2.27 43.00 8.05
N LEU A 28 -2.87 42.64 6.92
CA LEU A 28 -3.15 41.24 6.57
C LEU A 28 -1.87 40.43 6.29
N SER A 29 -0.85 41.05 5.70
CA SER A 29 0.47 40.42 5.51
C SER A 29 1.18 40.17 6.85
N TRP A 30 1.14 41.16 7.74
CA TRP A 30 1.75 41.05 9.07
C TRP A 30 1.06 39.98 9.93
N LEU A 31 -0.27 39.88 9.89
CA LEU A 31 -1.01 38.83 10.59
C LEU A 31 -0.70 37.42 10.07
N LYS A 32 -0.50 37.25 8.75
CA LYS A 32 -0.09 35.97 8.17
C LYS A 32 1.29 35.53 8.65
N GLU A 33 2.26 36.44 8.73
CA GLU A 33 3.60 36.13 9.23
C GLU A 33 3.60 35.75 10.73
N GLN A 34 2.79 36.43 11.55
CA GLN A 34 2.66 36.09 12.97
C GLN A 34 2.00 34.71 13.19
N CYS A 35 1.02 34.34 12.37
CA CYS A 35 0.40 33.01 12.44
C CYS A 35 1.38 31.88 12.07
N LEU A 36 2.28 32.10 11.10
CA LEU A 36 3.30 31.12 10.72
C LEU A 36 4.37 30.92 11.80
N LEU A 37 4.78 31.99 12.49
CA LEU A 37 5.71 31.92 13.62
C LEU A 37 5.13 31.13 14.80
N LEU A 38 3.85 31.36 15.13
CA LEU A 38 3.16 30.63 16.20
C LEU A 38 2.98 29.14 15.86
N TRP A 39 2.71 28.81 14.59
CA TRP A 39 2.64 27.43 14.14
C TRP A 39 4.00 26.72 14.28
N SER A 40 5.10 27.38 13.88
CA SER A 40 6.44 26.79 13.98
C SER A 40 6.84 26.47 15.42
N GLN A 41 6.46 27.30 16.40
CA GLN A 41 6.74 27.02 17.81
C GLN A 41 5.90 25.85 18.35
N LEU A 42 4.64 25.72 17.91
CA LEU A 42 3.75 24.62 18.30
C LEU A 42 4.19 23.26 17.77
N VAL A 43 4.75 23.20 16.54
CA VAL A 43 5.29 21.96 15.96
C VAL A 43 6.58 21.52 16.66
N GLY A 44 7.43 22.48 17.07
CA GLY A 44 8.66 22.18 17.83
C GLY A 44 8.39 21.52 19.19
N LEU A 45 7.29 21.87 19.85
CA LEU A 45 6.89 21.29 21.15
C LEU A 45 6.35 19.85 21.05
N PHE A 46 5.89 19.42 19.87
CA PHE A 46 5.38 18.05 19.67
C PHE A 46 6.50 17.03 19.40
N SER A 47 7.64 17.46 18.83
CA SER A 47 8.78 16.59 18.56
C SER A 47 9.47 16.10 19.85
N SER A 48 9.58 16.96 20.87
CA SER A 48 10.28 16.60 22.12
C SER A 48 9.54 15.60 23.01
N LYS A 49 8.21 15.44 22.87
CA LYS A 49 7.45 14.45 23.66
C LYS A 49 7.54 13.03 23.08
N SER A 50 7.75 12.89 21.77
CA SER A 50 7.82 11.56 21.13
C SER A 50 9.13 10.81 21.44
N ILE A 51 10.20 11.53 21.77
CA ILE A 51 11.52 10.94 22.04
C ILE A 51 11.58 10.27 23.43
N MET A 52 10.73 10.69 24.40
CA MET A 52 10.75 10.12 25.75
C MET A 52 9.97 8.81 25.92
N ALA A 53 9.09 8.44 24.97
CA ALA A 53 8.28 7.23 25.10
C ALA A 53 8.96 5.95 24.57
N ASN A 54 10.01 6.06 23.73
CA ASN A 54 10.58 4.91 23.04
C ASN A 54 11.74 4.24 23.79
N LYS A 55 12.18 4.79 24.93
CA LYS A 55 13.31 4.28 25.70
C LYS A 55 12.92 3.21 26.74
N THR A 56 11.62 3.02 27.02
CA THR A 56 11.13 2.13 28.08
C THR A 56 10.74 0.73 27.58
N SER A 57 10.61 0.50 26.26
CA SER A 57 10.14 -0.79 25.71
C SER A 57 11.24 -1.74 25.22
N GLN A 58 12.52 -1.37 25.30
CA GLN A 58 13.62 -2.23 24.80
C GLN A 58 14.30 -3.11 25.86
N GLU A 59 13.96 -2.99 27.15
CA GLU A 59 14.58 -3.81 28.21
C GLU A 59 13.79 -5.09 28.58
N GLU A 60 12.55 -5.25 28.11
CA GLU A 60 11.69 -6.39 28.51
C GLU A 60 11.73 -7.61 27.57
N THR A 61 12.35 -7.52 26.40
CA THR A 61 12.36 -8.62 25.40
C THR A 61 13.60 -9.52 25.44
N VAL A 62 14.65 -9.14 26.17
CA VAL A 62 15.91 -9.90 26.21
C VAL A 62 15.90 -11.03 27.25
N ALA A 63 14.92 -11.07 28.15
CA ALA A 63 14.90 -12.03 29.27
C ALA A 63 14.19 -13.38 28.97
N ARG A 64 13.62 -13.60 27.77
CA ARG A 64 12.76 -14.79 27.51
C ARG A 64 13.31 -15.82 26.52
N GLU A 65 14.52 -15.64 25.99
CA GLU A 65 15.04 -16.44 24.87
C GLU A 65 16.21 -17.39 25.24
N GLN A 66 16.28 -17.87 26.50
CA GLN A 66 17.36 -18.79 26.94
C GLN A 66 16.89 -20.10 27.59
N ALA A 67 15.65 -20.56 27.34
CA ALA A 67 15.12 -21.75 28.04
C ALA A 67 14.67 -22.92 27.14
N ALA A 68 15.07 -23.00 25.87
CA ALA A 68 14.60 -24.08 24.99
C ALA A 68 15.67 -24.62 24.03
N SER A 69 16.61 -25.42 24.54
CA SER A 69 17.26 -26.45 23.73
C SER A 69 17.92 -27.51 24.63
N LYS A 70 17.49 -28.78 24.53
CA LYS A 70 18.36 -29.98 24.61
C LYS A 70 17.61 -31.31 24.39
N ASP A 71 18.34 -32.21 23.72
CA ASP A 71 18.23 -33.66 23.46
C ASP A 71 17.19 -34.19 22.45
N ASP A 72 17.54 -34.77 21.29
CA ASP A 72 18.43 -35.93 20.93
C ASP A 72 17.79 -37.30 21.29
N THR A 73 17.78 -38.41 20.52
CA THR A 73 18.46 -38.83 19.27
C THR A 73 17.95 -40.23 18.81
N GLU A 74 18.00 -40.47 17.49
CA GLU A 74 18.11 -41.74 16.69
C GLU A 74 17.20 -42.98 16.87
N LYS A 75 16.74 -43.54 15.73
CA LYS A 75 17.41 -44.72 15.11
C LYS A 75 16.97 -45.02 13.67
N GLU A 76 17.98 -45.32 12.86
CA GLU A 76 18.00 -45.69 11.44
C GLU A 76 17.73 -47.19 11.21
N SER A 77 17.16 -47.58 10.05
CA SER A 77 17.63 -48.75 9.30
C SER A 77 17.14 -48.77 7.84
N LYS A 78 18.06 -49.15 6.95
CA LYS A 78 18.03 -49.23 5.48
C LYS A 78 17.32 -50.50 4.96
N ALA A 79 16.82 -50.47 3.73
CA ALA A 79 17.13 -51.44 2.65
C ALA A 79 16.38 -51.11 1.34
N ASN A 80 16.92 -51.62 0.24
CA ASN A 80 16.88 -51.13 -1.14
C ASN A 80 15.94 -51.91 -2.08
N GLU A 81 15.71 -51.34 -3.27
CA GLU A 81 15.47 -51.98 -4.60
C GLU A 81 14.11 -52.61 -5.01
N GLU A 82 13.50 -51.92 -5.98
CA GLU A 82 13.06 -52.34 -7.33
C GLU A 82 11.93 -53.36 -7.62
N GLN A 83 11.30 -53.06 -8.78
CA GLN A 83 10.41 -53.85 -9.64
C GLN A 83 8.90 -53.90 -9.35
N SER A 84 8.17 -53.29 -10.29
CA SER A 84 6.76 -53.52 -10.57
C SER A 84 6.52 -55.00 -10.92
N PRO A 85 5.40 -55.58 -10.46
CA PRO A 85 4.49 -56.11 -11.46
C PRO A 85 3.01 -55.84 -11.13
N SER A 86 2.27 -55.60 -12.20
CA SER A 86 0.82 -55.81 -12.34
C SER A 86 0.30 -56.95 -11.45
N GLY A 87 -0.74 -56.67 -10.66
CA GLY A 87 -1.52 -57.70 -9.98
C GLY A 87 -2.20 -57.18 -8.71
N ASN A 88 -3.53 -57.15 -8.73
CA ASN A 88 -4.39 -56.87 -7.58
C ASN A 88 -3.88 -57.57 -6.31
N LYS A 89 -3.37 -56.80 -5.35
CA LYS A 89 -3.16 -57.26 -3.97
C LYS A 89 -4.11 -56.48 -3.07
N PRO A 90 -4.96 -57.16 -2.27
CA PRO A 90 -5.76 -56.48 -1.28
C PRO A 90 -4.80 -55.83 -0.26
N LEU A 91 -4.91 -54.51 -0.09
CA LEU A 91 -4.14 -53.75 0.87
C LEU A 91 -4.37 -54.33 2.27
N ALA A 92 -3.25 -54.62 2.95
CA ALA A 92 -3.23 -55.28 4.24
C ALA A 92 -4.09 -54.54 5.27
N ALA A 93 -4.92 -55.32 5.97
CA ALA A 93 -5.73 -54.88 7.08
C ALA A 93 -4.83 -54.34 8.21
N LYS A 94 -4.67 -53.00 8.29
CA LYS A 94 -4.22 -52.25 9.48
C LYS A 94 -4.20 -50.74 9.19
N SER A 95 -5.38 -50.17 9.07
CA SER A 95 -5.61 -48.74 9.28
C SER A 95 -7.11 -48.56 9.39
N GLY A 96 -7.61 -48.17 10.57
CA GLY A 96 -9.04 -47.91 10.81
C GLY A 96 -9.61 -46.76 9.98
N TYR A 97 -8.77 -46.10 9.17
CA TYR A 97 -9.12 -44.94 8.36
C TYR A 97 -9.72 -45.31 6.97
N TYR A 98 -9.60 -46.56 6.52
CA TYR A 98 -10.01 -46.97 5.16
C TYR A 98 -11.26 -47.86 5.11
N TYR A 99 -12.14 -47.80 6.11
CA TYR A 99 -13.34 -48.65 6.15
C TYR A 99 -14.41 -48.28 5.11
N ALA A 100 -14.38 -47.08 4.53
CA ALA A 100 -15.42 -46.59 3.63
C ALA A 100 -15.26 -47.00 2.15
N HIS A 101 -14.09 -47.47 1.72
CA HIS A 101 -13.83 -47.72 0.29
C HIS A 101 -14.07 -49.17 -0.18
N ASN A 102 -14.12 -50.16 0.72
CA ASN A 102 -14.18 -51.57 0.34
C ASN A 102 -15.56 -52.23 0.48
N GLN A 103 -16.60 -51.49 0.87
CA GLN A 103 -17.97 -52.03 1.00
C GLN A 103 -19.00 -51.38 0.07
N VAL A 104 -18.55 -50.66 -0.95
CA VAL A 104 -19.43 -50.17 -2.02
C VAL A 104 -19.68 -51.32 -2.99
N SER A 105 -20.65 -52.16 -2.68
CA SER A 105 -21.23 -53.09 -3.66
C SER A 105 -21.73 -52.29 -4.87
N ALA A 106 -21.42 -52.73 -6.09
CA ALA A 106 -21.77 -52.06 -7.37
C ALA A 106 -23.28 -51.92 -7.67
N ALA A 107 -24.15 -52.24 -6.71
CA ALA A 107 -25.57 -51.92 -6.80
C ALA A 107 -25.75 -50.46 -6.38
N ASP A 108 -26.38 -49.65 -7.24
CA ASP A 108 -26.87 -48.31 -6.91
C ASP A 108 -27.75 -48.40 -5.67
N ARG A 109 -27.16 -48.19 -4.49
CA ARG A 109 -27.93 -48.02 -3.26
C ARG A 109 -28.54 -46.64 -3.37
N PRO A 110 -29.87 -46.49 -3.55
CA PRO A 110 -30.47 -45.17 -3.49
C PRO A 110 -30.11 -44.61 -2.11
N LEU A 111 -29.49 -43.43 -2.10
CA LEU A 111 -29.16 -42.74 -0.86
C LEU A 111 -30.46 -42.49 -0.09
N VAL A 112 -30.78 -43.39 0.85
CA VAL A 112 -31.97 -43.28 1.69
C VAL A 112 -31.79 -42.03 2.55
N GLY A 113 -32.51 -40.96 2.19
CA GLY A 113 -32.45 -39.67 2.86
C GLY A 113 -31.73 -38.54 2.11
N ALA A 114 -31.02 -38.78 0.99
CA ALA A 114 -30.27 -37.69 0.32
C ALA A 114 -31.09 -36.84 -0.65
N GLN A 115 -32.30 -37.25 -1.06
CA GLN A 115 -33.14 -36.44 -1.95
C GLN A 115 -33.63 -35.14 -1.28
N THR A 116 -33.61 -35.05 0.05
CA THR A 116 -34.14 -33.90 0.79
C THR A 116 -33.09 -33.09 1.55
N ILE A 117 -31.82 -33.51 1.59
CA ILE A 117 -30.78 -32.79 2.37
C ILE A 117 -30.32 -31.53 1.63
N TYR A 118 -30.42 -31.50 0.31
CA TYR A 118 -29.95 -30.37 -0.51
C TYR A 118 -31.00 -29.94 -1.54
N ASN A 119 -32.20 -29.57 -1.08
CA ASN A 119 -33.17 -28.86 -1.91
C ASN A 119 -33.05 -27.34 -1.70
N HIS A 120 -31.85 -26.78 -1.93
CA HIS A 120 -31.72 -25.34 -2.04
C HIS A 120 -32.16 -24.94 -3.45
N SER A 121 -33.39 -24.44 -3.55
CA SER A 121 -33.83 -23.73 -4.75
C SER A 121 -32.87 -22.56 -5.02
N PRO A 122 -32.45 -22.32 -6.27
CA PRO A 122 -31.64 -21.17 -6.61
C PRO A 122 -32.30 -19.90 -6.09
N LEU A 123 -31.52 -19.00 -5.48
CA LEU A 123 -32.04 -17.72 -5.02
C LEU A 123 -32.69 -16.99 -6.22
N PRO A 124 -33.84 -16.33 -6.00
CA PRO A 124 -34.46 -15.54 -7.05
C PRO A 124 -33.48 -14.46 -7.53
N GLN A 125 -33.45 -14.22 -8.85
CA GLN A 125 -32.44 -13.36 -9.48
C GLN A 125 -32.38 -11.94 -8.89
N GLU A 126 -33.51 -11.41 -8.41
CA GLU A 126 -33.58 -10.10 -7.77
C GLU A 126 -32.81 -10.06 -6.44
N GLU A 127 -32.85 -11.14 -5.67
CA GLU A 127 -32.12 -11.26 -4.41
C GLU A 127 -30.62 -11.43 -4.66
N VAL A 128 -30.24 -12.18 -5.71
CA VAL A 128 -28.85 -12.27 -6.16
C VAL A 128 -28.31 -10.90 -6.57
N LYS A 129 -29.07 -10.14 -7.38
CA LYS A 129 -28.69 -8.77 -7.77
C LYS A 129 -28.61 -7.82 -6.58
N LYS A 130 -29.47 -7.98 -5.57
CA LYS A 130 -29.46 -7.16 -4.35
C LYS A 130 -28.23 -7.45 -3.50
N LEU A 131 -27.89 -8.73 -3.31
CA LEU A 131 -26.69 -9.17 -2.61
C LEU A 131 -25.43 -8.72 -3.34
N GLN A 132 -25.40 -8.83 -4.67
CA GLN A 132 -24.29 -8.30 -5.48
C GLN A 132 -24.16 -6.78 -5.32
N ARG A 133 -25.26 -6.01 -5.43
CA ARG A 133 -25.22 -4.55 -5.28
C ARG A 133 -24.73 -4.08 -3.92
N GLN A 134 -25.25 -4.67 -2.82
CA GLN A 134 -24.79 -4.33 -1.46
C GLN A 134 -23.30 -4.60 -1.24
N ASN A 135 -22.76 -5.57 -1.97
CA ASN A 135 -21.39 -6.01 -1.82
C ASN A 135 -20.42 -5.20 -2.70
N SER A 136 -20.88 -4.76 -3.88
CA SER A 136 -20.15 -3.85 -4.77
C SER A 136 -19.90 -2.47 -4.15
N GLU A 137 -20.80 -1.98 -3.30
CA GLU A 137 -20.69 -0.66 -2.67
C GLU A 137 -19.54 -0.58 -1.65
N ASN A 138 -19.20 -1.68 -0.98
CA ASN A 138 -18.14 -1.73 0.02
C ASN A 138 -16.84 -2.37 -0.48
N GLY A 139 -16.84 -2.98 -1.67
CA GLY A 139 -15.69 -3.68 -2.22
C GLY A 139 -15.30 -4.95 -1.46
N GLU A 140 -16.08 -5.40 -0.49
CA GLU A 140 -15.87 -6.65 0.26
C GLU A 140 -16.43 -7.84 -0.53
N SER A 141 -15.98 -9.07 -0.28
CA SER A 141 -16.65 -10.25 -0.85
C SER A 141 -17.87 -10.67 0.01
N LEU A 142 -18.86 -11.33 -0.60
CA LEU A 142 -20.02 -11.87 0.13
C LEU A 142 -19.61 -12.87 1.24
N TRP A 143 -18.40 -13.42 1.13
CA TRP A 143 -17.81 -14.33 2.11
C TRP A 143 -17.27 -13.59 3.35
N ASN A 144 -17.01 -12.29 3.26
CA ASN A 144 -16.34 -11.51 4.31
C ASN A 144 -17.26 -10.95 5.39
N LYS A 145 -18.52 -11.40 5.49
CA LYS A 145 -19.40 -10.96 6.60
C LYS A 145 -18.82 -11.25 7.98
N GLY A 146 -17.92 -12.23 8.09
CA GLY A 146 -17.22 -12.59 9.33
C GLY A 146 -16.02 -11.71 9.68
N GLY A 147 -15.65 -10.71 8.85
CA GLY A 147 -14.47 -9.88 9.10
C GLY A 147 -13.14 -10.61 8.90
N THR A 148 -13.14 -11.64 8.07
CA THR A 148 -11.96 -12.35 7.61
C THR A 148 -11.00 -11.43 6.87
N TRP A 149 -9.73 -11.83 6.78
CA TRP A 149 -8.72 -11.08 6.05
C TRP A 149 -8.88 -11.35 4.55
N GLU A 150 -9.06 -10.30 3.75
CA GLU A 150 -9.10 -10.35 2.29
C GLU A 150 -8.12 -9.35 1.71
N GLU A 151 -7.28 -9.80 0.79
CA GLU A 151 -6.36 -8.96 0.04
C GLU A 151 -6.74 -8.93 -1.44
N LYS A 152 -6.73 -7.73 -2.01
CA LYS A 152 -6.87 -7.51 -3.45
C LYS A 152 -5.60 -6.86 -3.97
N ASP A 153 -5.04 -7.47 -5.00
CA ASP A 153 -3.87 -6.97 -5.71
C ASP A 153 -4.28 -5.96 -6.80
N PHE A 154 -3.62 -4.81 -6.78
CA PHE A 154 -3.74 -3.70 -7.72
C PHE A 154 -2.37 -3.27 -8.29
N SER A 155 -1.32 -4.08 -8.15
CA SER A 155 0.03 -3.77 -8.64
C SER A 155 0.06 -3.32 -10.10
N LYS A 156 -0.63 -4.03 -11.00
CA LYS A 156 -0.68 -3.67 -12.43
C LYS A 156 -1.31 -2.29 -12.67
N TRP A 157 -2.33 -1.94 -11.87
CA TRP A 157 -2.95 -0.62 -11.96
C TRP A 157 -1.98 0.46 -11.47
N ALA A 158 -1.32 0.23 -10.33
CA ALA A 158 -0.37 1.18 -9.76
C ALA A 158 0.83 1.42 -10.69
N GLU A 159 1.38 0.37 -11.31
CA GLU A 159 2.45 0.50 -12.31
C GLU A 159 2.04 1.39 -13.50
N GLY A 160 0.83 1.17 -14.03
CA GLY A 160 0.30 2.01 -15.12
C GLY A 160 0.13 3.46 -14.67
N ARG A 161 -0.42 3.66 -13.47
CA ARG A 161 -0.68 4.98 -12.91
C ARG A 161 0.60 5.76 -12.63
N ILE A 162 1.65 5.12 -12.12
CA ILE A 162 2.98 5.73 -11.91
C ILE A 162 3.56 6.22 -13.24
N LYS A 163 3.43 5.43 -14.31
CA LYS A 163 3.93 5.81 -15.65
C LYS A 163 3.24 7.05 -16.20
N GLU A 164 1.97 7.27 -15.85
CA GLU A 164 1.22 8.48 -16.21
C GLU A 164 1.59 9.70 -15.36
N LEU A 165 1.80 9.51 -14.05
CA LEU A 165 2.03 10.59 -13.10
C LEU A 165 3.45 11.14 -13.14
N VAL A 166 4.46 10.28 -13.32
CA VAL A 166 5.88 10.69 -13.30
C VAL A 166 6.21 11.80 -14.32
N PRO A 167 5.77 11.73 -15.59
CA PRO A 167 6.01 12.81 -16.55
C PRO A 167 5.35 14.14 -16.18
N ALA A 168 4.26 14.11 -15.40
CA ALA A 168 3.56 15.31 -14.94
C ALA A 168 4.26 16.02 -13.76
N ILE A 169 5.27 15.38 -13.15
CA ILE A 169 6.05 16.00 -12.07
C ILE A 169 6.99 17.05 -12.68
N ALA A 170 6.69 18.32 -12.42
CA ALA A 170 7.53 19.44 -12.83
C ALA A 170 8.77 19.56 -11.92
N ALA A 171 9.91 19.92 -12.52
CA ALA A 171 11.09 20.31 -11.76
C ALA A 171 10.82 21.63 -11.02
N PRO A 172 11.19 21.74 -9.71
CA PRO A 172 10.90 22.94 -8.91
C PRO A 172 11.43 24.25 -9.52
N ALA A 173 12.63 24.24 -10.11
CA ALA A 173 13.19 25.40 -10.80
C ALA A 173 13.18 25.25 -12.34
N GLY A 174 12.42 24.28 -12.88
CA GLY A 174 12.30 24.08 -14.32
C GLY A 174 13.59 23.64 -15.02
N THR A 175 14.57 23.12 -14.28
CA THR A 175 15.91 22.80 -14.83
C THR A 175 15.94 21.52 -15.66
N PHE A 176 14.98 20.61 -15.46
CA PHE A 176 14.86 19.36 -16.20
C PHE A 176 13.41 18.96 -16.40
N THR A 177 13.19 17.99 -17.29
CA THR A 177 11.91 17.33 -17.52
C THR A 177 12.10 15.81 -17.49
N PHE A 178 11.13 15.10 -16.91
CA PHE A 178 11.06 13.65 -17.03
C PHE A 178 10.54 13.30 -18.42
N THR A 179 11.16 12.32 -19.05
CA THR A 179 10.81 11.91 -20.43
C THR A 179 10.06 10.60 -20.45
N GLU A 180 10.60 9.58 -19.78
CA GLU A 180 10.03 8.24 -19.80
C GLU A 180 10.43 7.50 -18.52
N VAL A 181 9.49 6.69 -18.02
CA VAL A 181 9.76 5.69 -16.98
C VAL A 181 10.31 4.43 -17.65
N LYS A 182 11.62 4.17 -17.46
CA LYS A 182 12.32 3.02 -18.05
C LYS A 182 11.86 1.69 -17.47
N SER A 183 11.75 1.63 -16.14
CA SER A 183 11.25 0.45 -15.45
C SER A 183 10.65 0.82 -14.11
N VAL A 184 9.61 0.08 -13.73
CA VAL A 184 9.06 0.03 -12.39
C VAL A 184 9.31 -1.41 -11.96
N ASP A 185 10.29 -1.60 -11.08
CA ASP A 185 10.67 -2.92 -10.57
C ASP A 185 9.99 -3.10 -9.21
N ASP A 186 9.33 -4.25 -9.02
CA ASP A 186 8.69 -4.68 -7.77
C ASP A 186 7.71 -3.65 -7.19
N CYS A 187 6.61 -3.42 -7.92
CA CYS A 187 5.49 -2.61 -7.46
C CYS A 187 4.44 -3.48 -6.78
N HIS A 188 4.17 -3.21 -5.50
CA HIS A 188 3.14 -3.85 -4.70
C HIS A 188 2.08 -2.82 -4.32
N ALA A 189 0.86 -2.99 -4.83
CA ALA A 189 -0.27 -2.15 -4.45
C ALA A 189 -1.42 -3.04 -4.03
N THR A 190 -1.79 -2.98 -2.76
CA THR A 190 -2.74 -3.92 -2.17
C THR A 190 -3.80 -3.20 -1.38
N ILE A 191 -5.02 -3.73 -1.44
CA ILE A 191 -6.12 -3.33 -0.57
C ILE A 191 -6.44 -4.50 0.34
N VAL A 192 -6.26 -4.30 1.64
CA VAL A 192 -6.59 -5.26 2.67
C VAL A 192 -7.89 -4.87 3.34
N HIS A 193 -8.85 -5.78 3.35
CA HIS A 193 -10.08 -5.70 4.15
C HIS A 193 -9.94 -6.62 5.35
N SER A 194 -10.06 -6.07 6.55
CA SER A 194 -10.04 -6.85 7.79
C SER A 194 -11.01 -6.25 8.80
N ARG A 195 -11.94 -7.08 9.31
CA ARG A 195 -12.94 -6.68 10.31
C ARG A 195 -13.70 -5.39 9.94
N GLY A 196 -14.10 -5.25 8.66
CA GLY A 196 -14.80 -4.08 8.15
C GLY A 196 -13.94 -2.82 8.00
N LYS A 197 -12.61 -2.95 8.10
CA LYS A 197 -11.67 -1.84 7.84
C LYS A 197 -10.90 -2.12 6.55
N LYS A 198 -10.93 -1.13 5.66
CA LYS A 198 -10.15 -1.08 4.43
C LYS A 198 -8.82 -0.37 4.68
N LYS A 199 -7.72 -0.95 4.22
CA LYS A 199 -6.37 -0.36 4.24
C LYS A 199 -5.73 -0.54 2.88
N ALA A 200 -5.24 0.54 2.29
CA ALA A 200 -4.44 0.51 1.08
C ALA A 200 -2.96 0.72 1.43
N SER A 201 -2.09 -0.05 0.77
CA SER A 201 -0.64 0.10 0.81
C SER A 201 -0.11 0.12 -0.61
N VAL A 202 0.86 1.01 -0.85
CA VAL A 202 1.58 1.12 -2.12
C VAL A 202 3.07 1.13 -1.80
N GLU A 203 3.79 0.19 -2.38
CA GLU A 203 5.23 0.02 -2.22
C GLU A 203 5.86 -0.19 -3.59
N VAL A 204 6.96 0.50 -3.84
CA VAL A 204 7.74 0.41 -5.08
C VAL A 204 9.20 0.36 -4.68
N GLU A 205 9.83 -0.80 -4.90
CA GLU A 205 11.22 -1.00 -4.50
C GLU A 205 12.17 -0.16 -5.35
N LYS A 206 11.97 -0.14 -6.67
CA LYS A 206 12.89 0.56 -7.58
C LYS A 206 12.19 1.13 -8.81
N LEU A 207 12.36 2.43 -9.00
CA LEU A 207 11.80 3.20 -10.12
C LEU A 207 12.93 3.85 -10.91
N LYS A 208 13.06 3.53 -12.20
CA LYS A 208 14.05 4.13 -13.11
C LYS A 208 13.38 5.11 -14.06
N ILE A 209 13.80 6.37 -14.02
CA ILE A 209 13.20 7.45 -14.80
C ILE A 209 14.29 8.15 -15.62
N SER A 210 14.05 8.40 -16.90
CA SER A 210 14.95 9.20 -17.73
C SER A 210 14.59 10.68 -17.66
N TRP A 211 15.59 11.53 -17.48
CA TRP A 211 15.42 12.98 -17.46
C TRP A 211 16.28 13.65 -18.54
N LYS A 212 15.81 14.81 -19.01
CA LYS A 212 16.54 15.71 -19.91
C LYS A 212 16.55 17.12 -19.32
N ALA A 213 17.68 17.79 -19.42
CA ALA A 213 17.79 19.20 -19.06
C ALA A 213 16.85 20.04 -19.93
N ALA A 214 16.22 21.06 -19.36
CA ALA A 214 15.38 22.00 -20.10
C ALA A 214 16.23 22.90 -21.01
N GLU A 215 17.45 23.24 -20.55
CA GLU A 215 18.42 24.06 -21.26
C GLU A 215 19.74 23.28 -21.42
N GLY A 216 20.09 22.94 -22.68
CA GLY A 216 21.32 22.21 -23.04
C GLY A 216 21.13 20.72 -23.38
N GLU A 217 22.24 20.00 -23.52
CA GLU A 217 22.26 18.56 -23.88
C GLU A 217 22.30 17.59 -22.68
N GLY A 218 22.08 18.10 -21.46
CA GLY A 218 22.12 17.28 -20.25
C GLY A 218 21.09 16.16 -20.27
N LYS A 219 21.52 14.92 -20.08
CA LYS A 219 20.65 13.74 -20.03
C LYS A 219 21.14 12.79 -18.96
N GLY A 220 20.21 12.09 -18.32
CA GLY A 220 20.53 11.08 -17.33
C GLY A 220 19.36 10.20 -16.93
N THR A 221 19.62 9.38 -15.93
CA THR A 221 18.66 8.47 -15.32
C THR A 221 18.60 8.75 -13.82
N LEU A 222 17.39 8.92 -13.29
CA LEU A 222 17.10 8.96 -11.87
C LEU A 222 16.64 7.57 -11.44
N GLU A 223 17.35 6.94 -10.51
CA GLU A 223 16.86 5.76 -9.80
C GLU A 223 16.32 6.20 -8.44
N VAL A 224 15.04 5.93 -8.21
CA VAL A 224 14.40 6.10 -6.90
C VAL A 224 14.24 4.72 -6.28
N ARG A 225 14.64 4.55 -5.01
CA ARG A 225 14.47 3.31 -4.26
C ARG A 225 13.64 3.52 -3.02
N ASP A 226 12.99 2.45 -2.57
CA ASP A 226 12.21 2.39 -1.34
C ASP A 226 11.09 3.44 -1.28
N LEU A 227 10.30 3.54 -2.36
CA LEU A 227 9.10 4.37 -2.41
C LEU A 227 7.94 3.63 -1.76
N SER A 228 7.69 3.89 -0.48
CA SER A 228 6.58 3.30 0.26
C SER A 228 5.64 4.36 0.80
N SER A 229 4.34 4.05 0.77
CA SER A 229 3.31 4.86 1.44
C SER A 229 3.40 4.77 2.97
N LEU A 230 3.99 3.70 3.50
CA LEU A 230 4.16 3.48 4.95
C LEU A 230 5.42 4.17 5.48
N ASN A 231 6.49 4.18 4.69
CA ASN A 231 7.79 4.74 5.07
C ASN A 231 8.23 5.84 4.09
N PRO A 232 7.57 7.01 4.06
CA PRO A 232 7.87 8.07 3.09
C PRO A 232 9.24 8.73 3.28
N ASN A 233 9.90 8.52 4.42
CA ASN A 233 11.19 9.15 4.73
C ASN A 233 12.39 8.39 4.16
N ASP A 234 12.23 7.09 3.93
CA ASP A 234 13.34 6.17 3.60
C ASP A 234 13.71 6.19 2.10
N VAL A 235 13.00 6.98 1.30
CA VAL A 235 13.24 7.10 -0.15
C VAL A 235 14.69 7.50 -0.45
N GLN A 236 15.37 6.68 -1.24
CA GLN A 236 16.74 6.92 -1.69
C GLN A 236 16.76 7.35 -3.16
N LEU A 237 17.61 8.33 -3.49
CA LEU A 237 17.78 8.84 -4.85
C LEU A 237 19.21 8.60 -5.32
N ALA A 238 19.36 7.89 -6.44
CA ALA A 238 20.63 7.73 -7.14
C ALA A 238 20.54 8.39 -8.51
N ILE A 239 21.31 9.47 -8.71
CA ILE A 239 21.35 10.24 -9.94
C ILE A 239 22.50 9.71 -10.80
N LYS A 240 22.18 9.25 -12.02
CA LYS A 240 23.16 8.88 -13.04
C LYS A 240 23.09 9.89 -14.17
N THR A 241 24.21 10.52 -14.47
CA THR A 241 24.29 11.54 -15.54
C THR A 241 25.11 10.99 -16.71
N ASP A 242 24.50 10.92 -17.89
CA ASP A 242 25.14 10.42 -19.11
C ASP A 242 25.91 11.54 -19.83
N LYS A 243 25.30 12.73 -19.91
CA LYS A 243 25.91 13.95 -20.45
C LYS A 243 25.81 15.08 -19.43
N LYS A 244 26.96 15.66 -19.06
CA LYS A 244 27.01 16.80 -18.14
C LYS A 244 26.58 18.08 -18.85
N SER A 245 25.74 18.86 -18.18
CA SER A 245 25.38 20.22 -18.56
C SER A 245 26.22 21.22 -17.74
N ASP A 246 26.42 22.43 -18.26
CA ASP A 246 27.04 23.54 -17.51
C ASP A 246 26.25 23.89 -16.24
N GLN A 247 24.97 23.54 -16.18
CA GLN A 247 24.09 23.74 -15.02
C GLN A 247 23.90 22.48 -14.15
N GLN A 248 24.79 21.49 -14.24
CA GLN A 248 24.64 20.20 -13.55
C GLN A 248 24.39 20.35 -12.03
N ALA A 249 25.07 21.28 -11.36
CA ALA A 249 24.89 21.49 -9.92
C ALA A 249 23.46 21.95 -9.55
N LYS A 250 22.81 22.73 -10.42
CA LYS A 250 21.42 23.16 -10.23
C LYS A 250 20.45 22.00 -10.48
N ILE A 251 20.71 21.21 -11.52
CA ILE A 251 19.92 20.01 -11.84
C ILE A 251 20.00 18.99 -10.68
N ASP A 252 21.18 18.76 -10.12
CA ASP A 252 21.36 17.83 -9.00
C ASP A 252 20.66 18.31 -7.72
N ALA A 253 20.59 19.63 -7.50
CA ALA A 253 19.84 20.21 -6.39
C ALA A 253 18.33 20.05 -6.58
N ASP A 254 17.81 20.34 -7.79
CA ASP A 254 16.39 20.15 -8.13
C ASP A 254 15.98 18.67 -8.08
N LEU A 255 16.84 17.75 -8.54
CA LEU A 255 16.59 16.31 -8.47
C LEU A 255 16.52 15.82 -7.02
N LYS A 256 17.26 16.43 -6.09
CA LYS A 256 17.11 16.13 -4.65
C LYS A 256 15.81 16.70 -4.09
N ALA A 257 15.40 17.88 -4.54
CA ALA A 257 14.14 18.51 -4.14
C ALA A 257 12.91 17.72 -4.65
N ILE A 258 13.04 16.96 -5.74
CA ILE A 258 11.96 16.11 -6.29
C ILE A 258 11.50 15.02 -5.31
N LYS A 259 12.31 14.65 -4.29
CA LYS A 259 11.98 13.61 -3.31
C LYS A 259 10.59 13.83 -2.70
N ALA A 260 10.28 15.08 -2.32
CA ALA A 260 9.00 15.44 -1.73
C ALA A 260 7.82 15.32 -2.72
N ALA A 261 8.05 15.56 -4.01
CA ALA A 261 7.03 15.39 -5.04
C ALA A 261 6.75 13.90 -5.30
N MET A 262 7.79 13.06 -5.29
CA MET A 262 7.65 11.60 -5.47
C MET A 262 6.90 10.96 -4.29
N THR A 263 7.18 11.37 -3.05
CA THR A 263 6.44 10.89 -1.88
C THR A 263 4.99 11.38 -1.89
N GLY A 264 4.76 12.64 -2.28
CA GLY A 264 3.41 13.18 -2.48
C GLY A 264 2.61 12.43 -3.55
N MET A 265 3.26 12.03 -4.64
CA MET A 265 2.64 11.20 -5.69
C MET A 265 2.22 9.83 -5.15
N VAL A 266 3.07 9.14 -4.39
CA VAL A 266 2.72 7.84 -3.79
C VAL A 266 1.56 7.97 -2.80
N ALA A 267 1.54 9.03 -1.99
CA ALA A 267 0.42 9.31 -1.10
C ALA A 267 -0.88 9.57 -1.87
N ALA A 268 -0.84 10.34 -2.95
CA ALA A 268 -2.00 10.55 -3.82
C ALA A 268 -2.48 9.24 -4.46
N LEU A 269 -1.55 8.37 -4.88
CA LEU A 269 -1.88 7.05 -5.44
C LEU A 269 -2.53 6.14 -4.40
N GLN A 270 -2.09 6.19 -3.14
CA GLN A 270 -2.72 5.48 -2.03
C GLN A 270 -4.17 5.94 -1.80
N GLU A 271 -4.44 7.24 -1.85
CA GLU A 271 -5.80 7.78 -1.75
C GLU A 271 -6.68 7.37 -2.95
N GLU A 272 -6.13 7.42 -4.16
CA GLU A 272 -6.82 6.91 -5.36
C GLU A 272 -7.12 5.41 -5.24
N LEU A 273 -6.21 4.63 -4.65
CA LEU A 273 -6.38 3.21 -4.41
C LEU A 273 -7.47 2.94 -3.36
N MET A 274 -7.51 3.74 -2.28
CA MET A 274 -8.58 3.66 -1.28
C MET A 274 -9.97 3.91 -1.87
N ALA A 275 -10.08 4.70 -2.94
CA ALA A 275 -11.34 5.00 -3.61
C ALA A 275 -11.82 3.90 -4.59
N LYS A 276 -10.99 2.91 -4.92
CA LYS A 276 -11.33 1.80 -5.82
C LYS A 276 -11.98 0.63 -5.10
#